data_AF-A0A521L1Q0-F1
#
_entry.id   AF-A0A521L1Q0-F1
#
_cell.length_a   1.000
_cell.length_b   1.000
_cell.length_c   1.000
_cell.angle_alpha   90.00
_cell.angle_beta   90.00
_cell.angle_gamma   90.00
#
_symmetry.space_group_name_H-M   'P 1'
#
loop_
_entity.id
_entity.type
_entity.pdbx_description
1 polymer ?
#
loop_
_entity_poly.entity_id
_entity_poly.type
_entity_poly.pdbx_seq_one_letter_code
_entity_poly.pdbx_strand_id
1 'polypeptide(L)'
;MSLNITHAVVVTLTATFLLLAADRAGELRKNQPAYVPPAKPAVAAAPAVDPDKGKPPVHNDTVDDLPESKGREITFYTCTACHGVALIKAQGMSRELWDQSFDLMLTRHRMPPVKPEERVEILDYLTEQFPPRRRQRGGDNPFLK
;
A
#
# COMPACT_ATOMS: atom_id res chain seq x y z
N MET A 1 52.34 -13.58 -24.07
CA MET A 1 51.65 -13.15 -22.84
C MET A 1 50.19 -13.58 -22.96
N SER A 2 49.92 -14.85 -22.66
CA SER A 2 48.59 -15.45 -22.85
C SER A 2 47.79 -15.25 -21.57
N LEU A 3 46.87 -14.28 -21.56
CA LEU A 3 45.94 -14.11 -20.46
C LEU A 3 44.99 -15.31 -20.47
N ASN A 4 45.27 -16.31 -19.65
CA ASN A 4 44.51 -17.55 -19.62
C ASN A 4 43.06 -17.26 -19.23
N ILE A 5 42.10 -17.91 -19.89
CA ILE A 5 40.65 -17.73 -19.69
C ILE A 5 40.27 -17.79 -18.19
N THR A 6 40.99 -18.59 -17.40
CA THR A 6 40.87 -18.63 -15.93
C THR A 6 41.10 -17.29 -15.25
N HIS A 7 42.09 -16.49 -15.67
CA HIS A 7 42.34 -15.17 -15.12
C HIS A 7 41.22 -14.19 -15.49
N ALA A 8 40.71 -14.27 -16.73
CA ALA A 8 39.57 -13.44 -17.16
C ALA A 8 38.30 -13.74 -16.34
N VAL A 9 38.01 -15.01 -16.06
CA VAL A 9 36.86 -15.44 -15.25
C VAL A 9 37.01 -15.02 -13.78
N VAL A 10 38.19 -15.19 -13.18
CA VAL A 10 38.43 -14.77 -11.79
C VAL A 10 38.32 -13.26 -11.63
N VAL A 11 38.83 -12.49 -12.60
CA VAL A 11 38.73 -11.02 -12.57
C VAL A 11 37.29 -10.55 -12.74
N THR A 12 36.50 -11.17 -13.63
CA THR A 12 35.09 -10.79 -13.80
C THR A 12 34.24 -11.15 -12.59
N LEU A 13 34.46 -12.33 -11.99
CA LEU A 13 33.74 -12.72 -10.77
C LEU A 13 34.07 -11.79 -9.59
N THR A 14 35.34 -11.52 -9.36
CA THR A 14 35.77 -10.61 -8.27
C THR A 14 35.23 -9.19 -8.46
N ALA A 15 35.25 -8.65 -9.68
CA ALA A 15 34.66 -7.35 -9.99
C ALA A 15 33.13 -7.34 -9.75
N THR A 16 32.42 -8.40 -10.12
CA THR A 16 30.96 -8.51 -9.91
C THR A 16 30.62 -8.56 -8.43
N PHE A 17 31.35 -9.34 -7.63
CA PHE A 17 31.16 -9.41 -6.18
C PHE A 17 31.44 -8.07 -5.49
N LEU A 18 32.49 -7.36 -5.91
CA LEU A 18 32.81 -6.02 -5.38
C LEU A 18 31.70 -5.01 -5.69
N LEU A 19 31.16 -5.02 -6.91
CA LEU A 19 30.03 -4.17 -7.30
C LEU A 19 28.77 -4.49 -6.49
N LEU A 20 28.47 -5.78 -6.31
CA LEU A 20 27.31 -6.21 -5.52
C LEU A 20 27.43 -5.80 -4.05
N ALA A 21 28.64 -5.89 -3.48
CA ALA A 21 28.93 -5.45 -2.13
C ALA A 21 28.78 -3.93 -1.97
N ALA A 22 29.24 -3.15 -2.95
CA ALA A 22 29.10 -1.69 -2.93
C ALA A 22 27.64 -1.22 -3.04
N ASP A 23 26.81 -1.90 -3.85
CA ASP A 23 25.37 -1.61 -3.94
C ASP A 23 24.64 -1.98 -2.62
N ARG A 24 24.98 -3.14 -2.04
CA ARG A 24 24.43 -3.57 -0.74
C ARG A 24 24.83 -2.64 0.41
N ALA A 25 26.04 -2.09 0.37
CA ALA A 25 26.53 -1.10 1.32
C ALA A 25 25.86 0.28 1.12
N GLY A 26 25.10 0.47 0.04
CA GLY A 26 24.42 1.74 -0.26
C GLY A 26 25.35 2.83 -0.79
N GLU A 27 26.62 2.51 -1.08
CA GLU A 27 27.64 3.44 -1.56
C GLU A 27 27.31 4.00 -2.96
N LEU A 28 26.51 3.26 -3.73
CA LEU A 28 25.99 3.70 -5.03
C LEU A 28 24.74 4.61 -4.90
N ARG A 29 24.12 4.70 -3.72
CA ARG A 29 22.87 5.43 -3.45
C ARG A 29 23.10 6.79 -2.80
N LYS A 30 24.17 7.50 -3.19
CA LYS A 30 24.58 8.78 -2.60
C LYS A 30 23.52 9.90 -2.56
N ASN A 31 22.40 9.77 -3.28
CA ASN A 31 21.34 10.78 -3.37
C ASN A 31 19.93 10.28 -2.99
N GLN A 32 19.80 9.16 -2.27
CA GLN A 32 18.49 8.79 -1.73
C GLN A 32 18.23 9.65 -0.48
N PRO A 33 17.20 10.52 -0.43
CA PRO A 33 16.88 11.25 0.79
C PRO A 33 16.65 10.21 1.88
N ALA A 34 17.44 10.29 2.94
CA ALA A 34 17.31 9.38 4.07
C ALA A 34 15.87 9.47 4.56
N TYR A 35 15.14 8.35 4.48
CA TYR A 35 13.92 8.22 5.25
C TYR A 35 14.33 8.34 6.71
N VAL A 36 14.05 9.48 7.31
CA VAL A 36 14.14 9.67 8.75
C VAL A 36 12.84 9.08 9.29
N PRO A 37 12.85 7.86 9.86
CA PRO A 37 11.68 7.38 10.56
C PRO A 37 11.32 8.43 11.61
N PRO A 38 10.04 8.83 11.73
CA PRO A 38 9.65 9.72 12.82
C PRO A 38 10.17 9.10 14.11
N ALA A 39 10.88 9.90 14.92
CA ALA A 39 11.38 9.46 16.20
C ALA A 39 10.21 8.80 16.94
N LYS A 40 10.41 7.54 17.39
CA LYS A 40 9.44 6.90 18.29
C LYS A 40 9.21 7.91 19.42
N PRO A 41 7.97 8.43 19.62
CA PRO A 41 7.74 9.29 20.75
C PRO A 41 8.14 8.50 21.99
N ALA A 42 9.01 9.09 22.82
CA ALA A 42 9.12 8.64 24.20
C ALA A 42 7.70 8.59 24.74
N VAL A 43 7.35 7.52 25.45
CA VAL A 43 6.04 7.36 26.08
C VAL A 43 5.92 8.43 27.17
N ALA A 44 5.60 9.65 26.74
CA ALA A 44 5.02 10.67 27.58
C ALA A 44 3.63 10.17 27.96
N ALA A 45 3.22 10.45 29.21
CA ALA A 45 1.87 10.17 29.68
C ALA A 45 0.86 10.52 28.58
N ALA A 46 -0.02 9.55 28.26
CA ALA A 46 -0.95 9.67 27.15
C ALA A 46 -1.65 11.04 27.25
N PRO A 47 -1.49 11.93 26.24
CA PRO A 47 -2.26 13.15 26.21
C PRO A 47 -3.74 12.75 26.23
N ALA A 48 -4.57 13.56 26.87
CA ALA A 48 -6.02 13.37 26.84
C ALA A 48 -6.45 13.06 25.40
N VAL A 49 -7.16 11.94 25.22
CA VAL A 49 -7.66 11.52 23.92
C VAL A 49 -8.63 12.61 23.47
N ASP A 50 -8.21 13.41 22.50
CA ASP A 50 -9.10 14.29 21.78
C ASP A 50 -10.16 13.41 21.08
N PRO A 51 -11.44 13.49 21.46
CA PRO A 51 -12.49 12.64 20.90
C PRO A 51 -12.70 12.88 19.40
N ASP A 52 -12.24 14.02 18.88
CA ASP A 52 -12.34 14.38 17.47
C ASP A 52 -11.09 13.95 16.67
N LYS A 53 -9.99 13.61 17.37
CA LYS A 53 -8.75 13.18 16.72
C LYS A 53 -8.88 11.78 16.14
N GLY A 54 -8.99 11.73 14.81
CA GLY A 54 -9.21 10.49 14.06
C GLY A 54 -10.65 10.32 13.58
N LYS A 55 -11.55 11.27 13.91
CA LYS A 55 -12.87 11.30 13.29
C LYS A 55 -12.68 11.60 11.79
N PRO A 56 -13.25 10.76 10.90
CA PRO A 56 -13.29 11.03 9.48
C PRO A 56 -13.81 12.43 9.19
N PRO A 57 -13.33 13.11 8.13
CA PRO A 57 -14.07 14.22 7.56
C PRO A 57 -15.50 13.76 7.32
N VAL A 58 -16.47 14.57 7.75
CA VAL A 58 -17.89 14.27 7.48
C VAL A 58 -18.06 14.28 5.97
N HIS A 59 -18.42 13.13 5.41
CA HIS A 59 -18.93 13.02 4.05
C HIS A 59 -20.44 12.86 4.14
N ASN A 60 -21.16 13.38 3.14
CA ASN A 60 -22.61 13.27 3.03
C ASN A 60 -22.98 12.29 1.90
N ASP A 61 -22.10 11.31 1.66
CA ASP A 61 -22.28 10.35 0.58
C ASP A 61 -23.44 9.40 0.90
N THR A 62 -24.04 8.87 -0.15
CA THR A 62 -25.14 7.91 -0.13
C THR A 62 -24.77 6.67 -0.95
N VAL A 63 -25.54 5.59 -0.81
CA VAL A 63 -25.32 4.35 -1.56
C VAL A 63 -25.29 4.60 -3.07
N ASP A 64 -26.03 5.60 -3.56
CA ASP A 64 -26.13 5.92 -4.99
C ASP A 64 -24.90 6.66 -5.56
N ASP A 65 -23.97 7.10 -4.72
CA ASP A 65 -22.70 7.69 -5.16
C ASP A 65 -21.69 6.63 -5.68
N LEU A 66 -22.01 5.35 -5.43
CA LEU A 66 -21.31 4.18 -5.92
C LEU A 66 -22.04 3.53 -7.11
N PRO A 67 -21.32 3.02 -8.14
CA PRO A 67 -21.93 2.34 -9.28
C PRO A 67 -22.85 1.19 -8.88
N GLU A 68 -24.02 1.09 -9.51
CA GLU A 68 -24.98 0.02 -9.22
C GLU A 68 -24.46 -1.36 -9.67
N SER A 69 -24.13 -2.22 -8.71
CA SER A 69 -23.89 -3.65 -8.94
C SER A 69 -24.01 -4.46 -7.64
N LYS A 70 -23.92 -5.79 -7.74
CA LYS A 70 -23.93 -6.69 -6.57
C LYS A 70 -22.77 -6.35 -5.64
N GLY A 71 -23.06 -6.16 -4.34
CA GLY A 71 -22.06 -5.79 -3.35
C GLY A 71 -21.92 -4.29 -3.09
N ARG A 72 -22.70 -3.44 -3.79
CA ARG A 72 -22.69 -1.98 -3.61
C ARG A 72 -22.98 -1.56 -2.16
N GLU A 73 -24.08 -2.04 -1.59
CA GLU A 73 -24.53 -1.63 -0.25
C GLU A 73 -23.54 -2.02 0.84
N ILE A 74 -23.07 -3.27 0.83
CA ILE A 74 -22.10 -3.73 1.81
C ILE A 74 -20.76 -3.01 1.68
N THR A 75 -20.33 -2.71 0.45
CA THR A 75 -19.14 -1.88 0.21
C THR A 75 -19.35 -0.47 0.74
N PHE A 76 -20.50 0.15 0.47
CA PHE A 76 -20.83 1.48 0.96
C PHE A 76 -20.73 1.55 2.48
N TYR A 77 -21.51 0.74 3.21
CA TYR A 77 -21.55 0.82 4.67
C TYR A 77 -20.24 0.43 5.34
N THR A 78 -19.46 -0.48 4.73
CA THR A 78 -18.16 -0.88 5.28
C THR A 78 -17.09 0.19 5.05
N CYS A 79 -16.92 0.64 3.81
CA CYS A 79 -15.81 1.51 3.44
C CYS A 79 -16.07 2.98 3.79
N THR A 80 -17.33 3.40 3.87
CA THR A 80 -17.67 4.79 4.20
C THR A 80 -17.78 5.08 5.69
N ALA A 81 -17.63 4.07 6.55
CA ALA A 81 -17.54 4.30 8.00
C ALA A 81 -16.40 5.25 8.39
N CYS A 82 -15.33 5.31 7.59
CA CYS A 82 -14.10 6.04 7.90
C CYS A 82 -13.68 7.11 6.89
N HIS A 83 -14.23 7.15 5.67
CA HIS A 83 -13.90 8.15 4.65
C HIS A 83 -14.96 8.18 3.55
N GLY A 84 -15.06 9.26 2.79
CA GLY A 84 -16.04 9.36 1.71
C GLY A 84 -15.78 8.43 0.51
N VAL A 85 -16.81 8.24 -0.30
CA VAL A 85 -16.84 7.47 -1.56
C VAL A 85 -15.84 8.02 -2.58
N ALA A 86 -15.55 9.32 -2.55
CA ALA A 86 -14.56 9.94 -3.44
C ALA A 86 -13.18 9.30 -3.34
N LEU A 87 -12.74 8.90 -2.13
CA LEU A 87 -11.44 8.25 -1.94
C LEU A 87 -11.42 6.84 -2.55
N ILE A 88 -12.52 6.10 -2.42
CA ILE A 88 -12.69 4.76 -3.00
C ILE A 88 -12.57 4.84 -4.52
N LYS A 89 -13.33 5.75 -5.15
CA LYS A 89 -13.38 5.96 -6.61
C LYS A 89 -12.04 6.39 -7.20
N ALA A 90 -11.24 7.12 -6.43
CA ALA A 90 -9.96 7.64 -6.90
C ALA A 90 -8.88 6.56 -7.10
N GLN A 91 -9.03 5.38 -6.50
CA GLN A 91 -7.93 4.44 -6.38
C GLN A 91 -7.76 3.58 -7.64
N GLY A 92 -8.74 2.74 -7.99
CA GLY A 92 -8.71 1.87 -9.17
C GLY A 92 -7.55 0.87 -9.17
N MET A 93 -7.78 -0.38 -8.75
CA MET A 93 -6.73 -1.36 -8.44
C MET A 93 -7.10 -2.77 -8.90
N SER A 94 -6.10 -3.67 -8.96
CA SER A 94 -6.35 -5.10 -9.18
C SER A 94 -6.94 -5.73 -7.93
N ARG A 95 -7.46 -6.96 -8.04
CA ARG A 95 -8.01 -7.71 -6.90
C ARG A 95 -7.01 -7.81 -5.76
N GLU A 96 -5.76 -8.16 -6.07
CA GLU A 96 -4.69 -8.36 -5.10
C GLU A 96 -4.32 -7.06 -4.39
N LEU A 97 -4.30 -5.95 -5.12
CA LEU A 97 -4.01 -4.63 -4.57
C LEU A 97 -5.16 -4.10 -3.70
N TRP A 98 -6.41 -4.38 -4.09
CA TRP A 98 -7.58 -4.12 -3.25
C TRP A 98 -7.55 -4.94 -1.98
N ASP A 99 -7.19 -6.22 -2.07
CA ASP A 99 -7.09 -7.13 -0.93
C ASP A 99 -6.04 -6.68 0.09
N GLN A 100 -4.85 -6.30 -0.38
CA GLN A 100 -3.79 -5.71 0.45
C GLN A 100 -4.24 -4.38 1.09
N SER A 101 -5.01 -3.57 0.36
CA SER A 101 -5.55 -2.31 0.89
C SER A 101 -6.60 -2.57 1.97
N PHE A 102 -7.40 -3.62 1.81
CA PHE A 102 -8.36 -4.08 2.81
C PHE A 102 -7.66 -4.52 4.10
N ASP A 103 -6.56 -5.28 3.99
CA ASP A 103 -5.73 -5.67 5.13
C ASP A 103 -5.15 -4.46 5.87
N LEU A 104 -4.76 -3.41 5.14
CA LEU A 104 -4.33 -2.14 5.76
C LEU A 104 -5.46 -1.45 6.52
N MET A 105 -6.68 -1.47 5.99
CA MET A 105 -7.84 -0.91 6.69
C MET A 105 -8.09 -1.65 8.00
N LEU A 106 -8.05 -2.98 7.98
CA LEU A 106 -8.19 -3.81 9.19
C LEU A 106 -7.07 -3.55 10.21
N THR A 107 -5.82 -3.61 9.76
CA THR A 107 -4.66 -3.67 10.67
C THR A 107 -4.16 -2.28 11.08
N ARG A 108 -3.96 -1.38 10.12
CA ARG A 108 -3.37 -0.06 10.36
C ARG A 108 -4.42 0.97 10.75
N HIS A 109 -5.59 0.92 10.12
CA HIS A 109 -6.67 1.88 10.35
C HIS A 109 -7.75 1.36 11.31
N ARG A 110 -7.61 0.12 11.81
CA ARG A 110 -8.50 -0.50 12.80
C ARG A 110 -9.96 -0.54 12.35
N MET A 111 -10.20 -0.76 11.05
CA MET A 111 -11.51 -1.08 10.53
C MET A 111 -12.04 -2.35 11.23
N PRO A 112 -13.30 -2.37 11.70
CA PRO A 112 -13.89 -3.57 12.27
C PRO A 112 -13.78 -4.76 11.31
N PRO A 113 -13.52 -5.98 11.82
CA PRO A 113 -13.46 -7.17 10.98
C PRO A 113 -14.84 -7.47 10.37
N VAL A 114 -14.84 -7.87 9.11
CA VAL A 114 -16.02 -8.37 8.38
C VAL A 114 -15.98 -9.88 8.28
N LYS A 115 -17.11 -10.52 7.95
CA LYS A 115 -17.10 -11.97 7.69
C LYS A 115 -16.33 -12.30 6.42
N PRO A 116 -15.76 -13.51 6.28
CA PRO A 116 -15.04 -13.90 5.07
C PRO A 116 -15.87 -13.73 3.78
N GLU A 117 -17.15 -14.06 3.82
CA GLU A 117 -18.06 -13.96 2.67
C GLU A 117 -18.31 -12.50 2.27
N GLU A 118 -18.44 -11.63 3.27
CA GLU A 118 -18.62 -10.19 3.09
C GLU A 118 -17.36 -9.55 2.49
N ARG A 119 -16.16 -9.96 2.93
CA ARG A 119 -14.90 -9.53 2.31
C ARG A 119 -14.84 -9.92 0.83
N VAL A 120 -15.23 -11.15 0.49
CA VAL A 120 -15.24 -11.61 -0.90
C VAL A 120 -16.16 -10.73 -1.74
N GLU A 121 -17.38 -10.47 -1.26
CA GLU A 121 -18.36 -9.63 -1.97
C GLU A 121 -17.87 -8.19 -2.16
N ILE A 122 -17.27 -7.59 -1.13
CA ILE A 122 -16.70 -6.24 -1.22
C ILE A 122 -15.56 -6.20 -2.24
N LEU A 123 -14.66 -7.18 -2.22
CA LEU A 123 -13.51 -7.21 -3.14
C LEU A 123 -13.93 -7.50 -4.60
N ASP A 124 -14.95 -8.33 -4.80
CA ASP A 124 -15.55 -8.55 -6.12
C ASP A 124 -16.11 -7.22 -6.66
N TYR A 125 -16.90 -6.52 -5.84
CA TYR A 125 -17.46 -5.20 -6.19
C TYR A 125 -16.37 -4.17 -6.52
N LEU A 126 -15.38 -4.00 -5.64
CA LEU A 126 -14.30 -3.02 -5.83
C LEU A 126 -13.48 -3.29 -7.10
N THR A 127 -13.24 -4.57 -7.41
CA THR A 127 -12.46 -4.95 -8.60
C THR A 127 -13.27 -4.77 -9.88
N GLU A 128 -14.57 -5.10 -9.86
CA GLU A 128 -15.47 -4.94 -11.00
C GLU A 128 -15.69 -3.45 -11.32
N GLN A 129 -15.99 -2.65 -10.31
CA GLN A 129 -16.40 -1.25 -10.50
C GLN A 129 -15.21 -0.27 -10.56
N PHE A 130 -14.09 -0.61 -9.91
CA PHE A 130 -12.88 0.21 -9.87
C PHE A 130 -11.62 -0.59 -10.27
N PRO A 131 -11.54 -1.05 -11.53
CA PRO A 131 -10.39 -1.77 -12.04
C PRO A 131 -9.15 -0.86 -12.17
N PRO A 132 -7.94 -1.41 -12.42
CA PRO A 132 -6.74 -0.62 -12.64
C PRO A 132 -6.91 0.42 -13.74
N ARG A 133 -6.62 1.69 -13.43
CA ARG A 133 -6.60 2.75 -14.45
C ARG A 133 -5.37 2.56 -15.34
N ARG A 134 -5.55 2.73 -16.66
CA ARG A 134 -4.50 2.47 -17.67
C ARG A 134 -3.20 3.21 -17.29
N ARG A 135 -2.13 2.44 -17.10
CA ARG A 135 -0.76 2.85 -16.67
C ARG A 135 -0.63 3.26 -15.20
N GLN A 136 -1.01 2.38 -14.26
CA GLN A 136 -0.40 2.40 -12.93
C GLN A 136 1.02 1.85 -13.06
N ARG A 137 2.03 2.73 -12.91
CA ARG A 137 3.45 2.39 -13.05
C ARG A 137 3.92 1.66 -11.79
N GLY A 138 4.07 0.34 -11.89
CA GLY A 138 4.51 -0.54 -10.81
C GLY A 138 3.32 -1.31 -10.24
N GLY A 139 3.42 -2.65 -10.19
CA GLY A 139 2.40 -3.55 -9.66
C GLY A 139 2.34 -3.58 -8.13
N ASP A 140 2.86 -2.55 -7.47
CA ASP A 140 2.98 -2.47 -6.01
C ASP A 140 1.83 -1.62 -5.44
N ASN A 141 1.35 -2.00 -4.26
CA ASN A 141 0.34 -1.21 -3.56
C ASN A 141 0.95 0.10 -3.02
N PRO A 142 0.43 1.28 -3.40
CA PRO A 142 0.98 2.56 -2.98
C PRO A 142 0.86 2.82 -1.47
N PHE A 143 0.02 2.07 -0.76
CA PHE A 143 -0.24 2.24 0.68
C PHE A 143 0.64 1.36 1.59
N LEU A 144 1.44 0.46 1.02
CA LEU A 144 2.34 -0.42 1.78
C LEU A 144 3.71 0.22 2.13
N LYS A 145 3.90 1.50 1.84
CA LYS A 145 5.16 2.23 2.08
C LYS A 145 5.24 2.85 3.47
#